data_AF-A0A261KL18-F1
#
_entry.id   AF-A0A261KL18-F1
#
_cell.length_a   1.000
_cell.length_b   1.000
_cell.length_c   1.000
_cell.angle_alpha   90.00
_cell.angle_beta   90.00
_cell.angle_gamma   90.00
#
_symmetry.space_group_name_H-M   'P 1'
#
loop_
_entity.id
_entity.type
_entity.pdbx_description
1 polymer ?
#
loop_
_entity_poly.entity_id
_entity_poly.type
_entity_poly.pdbx_seq_one_letter_code
_entity_poly.pdbx_strand_id
1 'polypeptide(L)'
;MDEQEALEIVNEAIFQKEKRKLKDIEELIFKGSLQKHTYGKIADNSGYDEQHIKNEGAAFWKILSKVLGEKVGKNNFLGALERRQSPDTTQTQDFHKSNNLEEKINDLVAKVRLNIREIILDNCGTMKVSQPKKKPPKRKN
;
A
#
# COMPACT_ATOMS: atom_id res chain seq x y z
N MET A 1 10.10 12.52 10.37
CA MET A 1 8.98 12.00 11.16
C MET A 1 9.41 11.87 12.61
N ASP A 2 8.70 12.51 13.53
CA ASP A 2 8.95 12.43 14.97
C ASP A 2 8.48 11.09 15.57
N GLU A 3 9.06 10.67 16.70
CA GLU A 3 8.70 9.40 17.38
C GLU A 3 7.21 9.36 17.74
N GLN A 4 6.68 10.48 18.24
CA GLN A 4 5.28 10.61 18.65
C GLN A 4 4.34 10.51 17.45
N GLU A 5 4.68 11.20 16.35
CA GLU A 5 3.91 11.15 15.10
C GLU A 5 3.90 9.72 14.53
N ALA A 6 5.06 9.04 14.56
CA ALA A 6 5.19 7.66 14.10
C ALA A 6 4.32 6.69 14.90
N LEU A 7 4.29 6.88 16.21
CA LEU A 7 3.49 6.08 17.12
C LEU A 7 1.99 6.29 16.89
N GLU A 8 1.56 7.54 16.67
CA GLU A 8 0.15 7.88 16.43
C GLU A 8 -0.38 7.23 15.15
N ILE A 9 0.38 7.30 14.05
CA ILE A 9 0.01 6.65 12.79
C ILE A 9 -0.14 5.13 12.96
N VAL A 10 0.78 4.49 13.68
CA VAL A 10 0.69 3.04 13.93
C VAL A 10 -0.50 2.69 14.80
N ASN A 11 -0.77 3.48 15.84
CA ASN A 11 -1.90 3.28 16.73
C ASN A 11 -3.23 3.40 15.98
N GLU A 12 -3.37 4.43 15.15
CA GLU A 12 -4.53 4.60 14.29
C GLU A 12 -4.69 3.44 13.33
N ALA A 13 -3.61 3.02 12.67
CA ALA A 13 -3.66 1.92 11.72
C ALA A 13 -4.15 0.61 12.38
N ILE A 14 -3.62 0.28 13.57
CA ILE A 14 -4.05 -0.91 14.33
C ILE A 14 -5.50 -0.74 14.81
N PHE A 15 -5.88 0.44 15.28
CA PHE A 15 -7.24 0.73 15.73
C PHE A 15 -8.26 0.54 14.59
N GLN A 16 -7.95 0.99 13.38
CA GLN A 16 -8.83 0.82 12.22
C GLN A 16 -9.08 -0.66 11.90
N LYS A 17 -8.08 -1.53 12.10
CA LYS A 17 -8.16 -2.93 11.64
C LYS A 17 -8.52 -3.95 12.71
N GLU A 18 -7.99 -3.76 13.91
CA GLU A 18 -8.17 -4.67 15.05
C GLU A 18 -9.07 -4.04 16.13
N LYS A 19 -9.51 -2.79 15.97
CA LYS A 19 -10.34 -2.04 16.94
C LYS A 19 -9.76 -2.01 18.35
N ARG A 20 -8.44 -2.13 18.45
CA ARG A 20 -7.67 -2.07 19.70
C ARG A 20 -6.55 -1.05 19.57
N LYS A 21 -6.07 -0.57 20.71
CA LYS A 21 -4.84 0.22 20.78
C LYS A 21 -3.62 -0.71 20.94
N LEU A 22 -2.44 -0.14 20.71
CA LEU A 22 -1.16 -0.74 21.08
C LEU A 22 -1.11 -1.01 22.58
N LYS A 23 -0.46 -2.10 22.97
CA LYS A 23 -0.07 -2.37 24.35
C LYS A 23 1.24 -1.66 24.67
N ASP A 24 1.51 -1.41 25.96
CA ASP A 24 2.76 -0.79 26.42
C ASP A 24 4.01 -1.51 25.89
N ILE A 25 4.00 -2.84 25.85
CA ILE A 25 5.12 -3.64 25.34
C ILE A 25 5.30 -3.50 23.82
N GLU A 26 4.21 -3.36 23.06
CA GLU A 26 4.24 -3.11 21.62
C GLU A 26 4.81 -1.71 21.34
N GLU A 27 4.42 -0.71 22.14
CA GLU A 27 4.97 0.65 22.08
C GLU A 27 6.47 0.69 22.41
N LEU A 28 6.90 -0.04 23.45
CA LEU A 28 8.32 -0.16 23.80
C LEU A 28 9.14 -0.77 22.67
N ILE A 29 8.61 -1.82 22.03
CA ILE A 29 9.24 -2.46 20.88
C ILE A 29 9.32 -1.50 19.70
N PHE A 30 8.27 -0.72 19.46
CA PHE A 30 8.24 0.28 18.41
C PHE A 30 9.28 1.40 18.65
N LYS A 31 9.27 2.02 19.84
CA LYS A 31 10.23 3.07 20.23
C LYS A 31 11.67 2.56 20.20
N GLY A 32 11.90 1.37 20.77
CA GLY A 32 13.20 0.73 20.73
C GLY A 32 13.68 0.45 19.30
N SER A 33 12.77 0.08 18.40
CA SER A 33 13.10 -0.14 16.99
C SER A 33 13.41 1.17 16.26
N LEU A 34 12.72 2.27 16.58
CA LEU A 34 13.00 3.61 16.06
C LEU A 34 14.41 4.08 16.45
N GLN A 35 14.83 3.77 17.68
CA GLN A 35 16.16 4.05 18.21
C GLN A 35 17.23 3.02 17.80
N LYS A 36 16.89 2.06 16.91
CA LYS A 36 17.76 0.96 16.47
C LYS A 36 18.29 0.06 17.62
N HIS A 37 17.60 0.03 18.77
CA HIS A 37 17.95 -0.85 19.88
C HIS A 37 17.68 -2.33 19.54
N THR A 38 18.44 -3.22 20.16
CA THR A 38 18.23 -4.67 20.10
C THR A 38 17.13 -5.10 21.07
N TYR A 39 16.52 -6.27 20.88
CA TYR A 39 15.51 -6.78 21.81
C TYR A 39 16.07 -6.93 23.23
N GLY A 40 17.32 -7.36 23.39
CA GLY A 40 18.00 -7.37 24.68
C GLY A 40 18.06 -6.00 25.35
N LYS A 41 18.43 -4.94 24.60
CA LYS A 41 18.48 -3.59 25.17
C LYS A 41 17.10 -3.02 25.51
N ILE A 42 16.07 -3.41 24.76
CA ILE A 42 14.68 -3.05 25.06
C ILE A 42 14.23 -3.77 26.34
N ALA A 43 14.54 -5.07 26.47
CA ALA A 43 14.29 -5.89 27.65
C ALA A 43 14.97 -5.29 28.90
N ASP A 44 16.27 -5.00 28.82
CA ASP A 44 17.04 -4.38 29.91
C ASP A 44 16.42 -3.04 30.37
N ASN A 45 16.01 -2.20 29.42
CA ASN A 45 15.42 -0.89 29.73
C ASN A 45 14.00 -0.96 30.29
N SER A 46 13.27 -2.05 30.04
CA SER A 46 11.86 -2.20 30.41
C SER A 46 11.62 -3.16 31.57
N GLY A 47 12.64 -3.94 31.95
CA GLY A 47 12.54 -4.99 32.98
C GLY A 47 11.82 -6.25 32.50
N TYR A 48 11.55 -6.38 31.21
CA TYR A 48 10.98 -7.60 30.62
C TYR A 48 12.09 -8.58 30.23
N ASP A 49 11.73 -9.86 30.10
CA ASP A 49 12.64 -10.87 29.56
C ASP A 49 12.81 -10.70 28.04
N GLU A 50 14.03 -10.92 27.54
CA GLU A 50 14.33 -10.78 26.11
C GLU A 50 13.47 -11.72 25.25
N GLN A 51 13.20 -12.95 25.71
CA GLN A 51 12.36 -13.90 24.99
C GLN A 51 10.92 -13.40 24.92
N HIS A 52 10.42 -12.78 25.98
CA HIS A 52 9.08 -12.17 25.99
C HIS A 52 8.99 -11.03 24.97
N ILE A 53 9.97 -10.13 24.96
CA ILE A 53 10.05 -9.03 23.97
C ILE A 53 10.15 -9.55 22.54
N LYS A 54 10.93 -10.62 22.29
CA LYS A 54 11.02 -11.25 20.96
C LYS A 54 9.68 -11.82 20.50
N ASN A 55 8.96 -12.50 21.38
CA ASN A 55 7.67 -13.10 21.09
C ASN A 55 6.61 -12.03 20.78
N GLU A 56 6.48 -11.03 21.66
CA GLU A 56 5.56 -9.90 21.46
C GLU A 56 5.95 -9.09 20.22
N GLY A 57 7.25 -8.91 19.96
CA GLY A 57 7.74 -8.22 18.78
C GLY A 57 7.39 -8.93 17.49
N ALA A 58 7.55 -10.25 17.42
CA ALA A 58 7.16 -11.04 16.25
C ALA A 58 5.65 -10.94 15.98
N ALA A 59 4.82 -11.01 17.03
CA ALA A 59 3.38 -10.83 16.91
C ALA A 59 3.01 -9.42 16.44
N PHE A 60 3.64 -8.41 17.02
CA PHE A 60 3.46 -7.01 16.68
C PHE A 60 3.75 -6.74 15.20
N TRP A 61 4.92 -7.14 14.68
CA TRP A 61 5.28 -6.93 13.29
C TRP A 61 4.35 -7.66 12.30
N LYS A 62 3.82 -8.82 12.70
CA LYS A 62 2.85 -9.58 11.90
C LYS A 62 1.53 -8.83 11.76
N ILE A 63 1.04 -8.25 12.87
CA ILE A 63 -0.17 -7.42 12.86
C ILE A 63 0.08 -6.16 12.05
N LEU A 64 1.21 -5.49 12.29
CA LEU A 64 1.56 -4.26 11.56
C LEU A 64 1.65 -4.52 10.06
N SER A 65 2.22 -5.64 9.64
CA SER A 65 2.25 -6.02 8.22
C SER A 65 0.85 -6.19 7.62
N LYS A 66 -0.06 -6.84 8.36
CA LYS A 66 -1.46 -7.02 7.95
C LYS A 66 -2.20 -5.69 7.85
N VAL A 67 -1.90 -4.77 8.75
CA VAL A 67 -2.53 -3.44 8.83
C VAL A 67 -2.00 -2.51 7.74
N LEU A 68 -0.70 -2.53 7.47
CA LEU A 68 -0.06 -1.72 6.44
C LEU A 68 -0.27 -2.29 5.04
N GLY A 69 -0.62 -3.58 4.92
CA GLY A 69 -0.75 -4.26 3.63
C GLY A 69 0.58 -4.59 2.96
N GLU A 70 1.70 -4.34 3.65
CA GLU A 70 3.05 -4.63 3.19
C GLU A 70 3.79 -5.43 4.27
N LYS A 71 4.80 -6.22 3.89
CA LYS A 71 5.63 -6.90 4.87
C LYS A 71 6.54 -5.91 5.60
N VAL A 72 6.25 -5.73 6.88
CA VAL A 72 6.96 -4.82 7.76
C VAL A 72 7.71 -5.61 8.83
N GLY A 73 8.95 -5.20 9.06
CA GLY A 73 9.77 -5.71 10.16
C GLY A 73 10.63 -4.60 10.74
N LYS A 74 11.35 -4.92 11.82
CA LYS A 74 12.21 -4.00 12.57
C LYS A 74 13.11 -3.12 11.70
N ASN A 75 13.60 -3.63 10.56
CA ASN A 75 14.52 -2.88 9.70
C ASN A 75 13.83 -2.11 8.55
N ASN A 76 12.57 -2.42 8.23
CA ASN A 76 11.86 -1.86 7.08
C ASN A 76 10.64 -0.99 7.47
N PHE A 77 10.25 -0.97 8.75
CA PHE A 77 9.05 -0.23 9.17
C PHE A 77 9.17 1.28 8.97
N LEU A 78 10.37 1.84 9.11
CA LEU A 78 10.61 3.26 8.88
C LEU A 78 10.27 3.64 7.43
N GLY A 79 10.81 2.88 6.48
CA GLY A 79 10.53 3.08 5.06
C GLY A 79 9.06 2.81 4.70
N ALA A 80 8.41 1.83 5.35
CA ALA A 80 6.99 1.58 5.15
C ALA A 80 6.11 2.74 5.64
N LEU A 81 6.54 3.44 6.71
CA LEU A 81 5.84 4.59 7.27
C LEU A 81 6.04 5.83 6.40
N GLU A 82 7.26 6.06 5.92
CA GLU A 82 7.57 7.14 4.96
C GLU A 82 6.83 6.96 3.64
N ARG A 83 6.73 5.73 3.11
CA ARG A 83 5.92 5.40 1.91
C ARG A 83 4.43 5.67 2.10
N ARG A 84 3.91 5.52 3.33
CA ARG A 84 2.52 5.87 3.61
C ARG A 84 2.31 7.39 3.59
N GLN A 85 3.32 8.16 4.00
CA GLN A 85 3.27 9.63 3.98
C GLN A 85 3.51 10.22 2.58
N SER A 86 4.31 9.55 1.75
CA SER A 86 4.63 9.98 0.38
C SER A 86 4.15 8.90 -0.61
N PRO A 87 3.00 9.08 -1.30
CA PRO A 87 2.48 8.06 -2.22
C PRO A 87 3.35 7.83 -3.47
N ASP A 88 4.44 8.57 -3.65
CA ASP A 88 5.35 8.46 -4.78
C ASP A 88 6.69 7.82 -4.36
N THR A 89 6.89 6.56 -4.72
CA THR A 89 8.17 5.91 -5.10
C THR A 89 8.46 4.57 -4.39
N THR A 90 8.57 3.55 -5.24
CA THR A 90 8.84 2.12 -5.04
C THR A 90 10.26 1.80 -4.52
N GLN A 91 10.40 0.61 -3.90
CA GLN A 91 11.63 -0.24 -3.67
C GLN A 91 12.31 -0.11 -2.28
N THR A 92 12.80 -1.13 -1.54
CA THR A 92 12.85 -2.62 -1.57
C THR A 92 13.39 -3.08 -0.18
N GLN A 93 13.09 -4.30 0.32
CA GLN A 93 14.03 -5.34 0.84
C GLN A 93 13.29 -6.50 1.57
N ASP A 94 13.01 -7.53 0.77
CA ASP A 94 13.14 -8.98 1.00
C ASP A 94 12.52 -9.71 2.21
N PHE A 95 11.44 -10.44 1.93
CA PHE A 95 11.36 -11.87 2.25
C PHE A 95 10.70 -12.61 1.08
N HIS A 96 11.40 -13.64 0.61
CA HIS A 96 11.04 -14.45 -0.54
C HIS A 96 9.75 -15.27 -0.37
N LYS A 97 8.80 -15.00 -1.27
CA LYS A 97 7.84 -15.88 -1.99
C LYS A 97 6.47 -15.23 -2.01
N SER A 98 6.07 -14.70 -3.17
CA SER A 98 4.72 -14.88 -3.76
C SER A 98 4.55 -14.12 -5.09
N ASN A 99 4.33 -14.90 -6.14
CA ASN A 99 3.28 -14.72 -7.16
C ASN A 99 3.26 -13.45 -8.01
N ASN A 100 4.18 -13.44 -8.99
CA ASN A 100 4.07 -12.71 -10.26
C ASN A 100 2.97 -13.32 -11.17
N LEU A 101 1.71 -13.34 -10.69
CA LEU A 101 0.55 -13.80 -11.46
C LEU A 101 -0.37 -12.65 -11.85
N GLU A 102 -0.58 -11.69 -10.95
CA GLU A 102 -1.42 -10.51 -11.25
C GLU A 102 -0.83 -9.63 -12.35
N GLU A 103 0.50 -9.46 -12.38
CA GLU A 103 1.15 -8.65 -13.40
C GLU A 103 1.08 -9.32 -14.79
N LYS A 104 1.26 -10.64 -14.85
CA LYS A 104 1.11 -11.42 -16.09
C LYS A 104 -0.33 -11.43 -16.62
N ILE A 105 -1.32 -11.49 -15.73
CA ILE A 105 -2.73 -11.42 -16.13
C ILE A 105 -3.03 -10.04 -16.72
N ASN A 106 -2.56 -8.97 -16.10
CA ASN A 106 -2.80 -7.61 -16.57
C ASN A 106 -2.13 -7.34 -17.94
N ASP A 107 -0.92 -7.85 -18.15
CA ASP A 107 -0.23 -7.79 -19.44
C ASP A 107 -0.97 -8.59 -20.53
N LEU A 108 -1.48 -9.80 -20.20
CA LEU A 108 -2.28 -10.60 -21.14
C LEU A 108 -3.59 -9.90 -21.52
N VAL A 109 -4.27 -9.28 -20.54
CA VAL A 109 -5.51 -8.53 -20.76
C VAL A 109 -5.26 -7.30 -21.63
N ALA A 110 -4.13 -6.61 -21.45
CA ALA A 110 -3.74 -5.48 -22.29
C ALA A 110 -3.50 -5.90 -23.74
N LYS A 111 -2.80 -7.01 -23.96
CA LYS A 111 -2.54 -7.55 -25.31
C LYS A 111 -3.82 -7.96 -26.04
N VAL A 112 -4.76 -8.63 -25.35
CA VAL A 112 -6.06 -8.98 -25.95
C VAL A 112 -6.87 -7.75 -26.33
N ARG A 113 -6.85 -6.69 -25.50
CA ARG A 113 -7.55 -5.42 -25.82
C ARG A 113 -6.98 -4.71 -27.05
N LEU A 114 -5.67 -4.76 -27.26
CA LEU A 114 -5.03 -4.17 -28.43
C LEU A 114 -5.40 -4.94 -29.70
N ASN A 115 -5.36 -6.28 -29.65
CA ASN A 115 -5.78 -7.11 -30.79
C ASN A 115 -7.24 -6.89 -31.19
N ILE A 116 -8.15 -6.64 -30.24
CA ILE A 116 -9.57 -6.34 -30.54
C ILE A 116 -9.73 -4.96 -31.21
N ARG A 117 -8.90 -3.96 -30.87
CA ARG A 117 -8.96 -2.62 -31.48
C ARG A 117 -8.50 -2.62 -32.94
N GLU A 118 -7.47 -3.39 -33.27
CA GLU A 118 -7.04 -3.56 -34.67
C GLU A 118 -8.16 -4.19 -35.52
N ILE A 119 -8.85 -5.22 -35.01
CA ILE A 119 -9.94 -5.89 -35.73
C ILE A 119 -11.15 -4.95 -36.00
N ILE A 120 -11.46 -4.02 -35.09
CA ILE A 120 -12.62 -3.12 -35.26
C ILE A 120 -12.31 -1.98 -36.25
N LEU A 121 -11.04 -1.56 -36.36
CA LEU A 121 -10.64 -0.48 -37.27
C LEU A 121 -10.55 -0.91 -38.74
N ASP A 122 -10.28 -2.20 -39.00
CA ASP A 122 -10.23 -2.73 -40.37
C ASP A 122 -11.61 -3.04 -40.97
N ASN A 123 -12.67 -3.12 -40.15
CA ASN A 123 -14.02 -3.50 -40.62
C ASN A 123 -15.02 -2.33 -40.71
N CYS A 124 -14.62 -1.09 -40.41
CA CYS A 124 -15.49 0.09 -40.59
C CYS A 124 -15.29 0.73 -41.98
N GLY A 125 -15.54 -0.07 -43.02
CA GLY A 125 -15.72 0.41 -44.39
C GLY A 125 -17.00 1.24 -44.52
N THR A 126 -16.83 2.55 -44.64
CA THR A 126 -17.74 3.60 -45.17
C THR A 126 -19.27 3.34 -45.13
N MET A 127 -19.99 4.04 -44.26
CA MET A 127 -21.39 4.40 -44.53
C MET A 127 -21.54 5.92 -44.56
N LYS A 128 -21.73 6.49 -45.76
CA LYS A 128 -22.13 7.89 -45.98
C LYS A 128 -23.53 8.09 -45.39
N VAL A 129 -23.66 8.96 -44.39
CA VAL A 129 -24.97 9.41 -43.90
C VAL A 129 -25.18 10.87 -44.33
N SER A 130 -26.20 11.08 -45.18
CA SER A 130 -26.67 12.36 -45.71
C SER A 130 -27.07 13.35 -44.61
N GLN A 131 -26.70 14.63 -44.77
CA GLN A 131 -27.13 15.72 -43.89
C GLN A 131 -28.58 16.18 -44.18
N PRO A 132 -29.41 16.48 -43.17
CA PRO A 132 -30.70 17.14 -43.39
C PRO A 132 -30.54 18.67 -43.45
N LYS A 133 -31.20 19.31 -44.43
CA LYS A 133 -31.18 20.76 -44.69
C LYS A 133 -31.87 21.55 -43.56
N LYS A 134 -31.15 22.50 -42.94
CA LYS A 134 -31.74 23.49 -42.00
C LYS A 134 -32.42 24.64 -42.78
N LYS A 135 -33.68 24.96 -42.43
CA LYS A 135 -34.45 26.11 -43.00
C LYS A 135 -33.84 27.45 -42.57
N PRO A 136 -33.87 28.50 -43.41
CA PRO A 136 -33.36 29.82 -43.05
C PRO A 136 -34.33 30.57 -42.12
N PRO A 137 -33.82 31.50 -41.27
CA PRO A 137 -34.64 32.24 -40.32
C PRO A 137 -35.47 33.31 -41.03
N LYS A 138 -36.75 33.46 -40.62
CA LYS A 138 -37.65 34.51 -41.08
C LYS A 138 -37.24 35.85 -40.48
N ARG A 139 -36.92 36.84 -41.34
CA ARG A 139 -36.87 38.25 -40.97
C ARG A 139 -38.26 38.71 -40.56
N LYS A 140 -38.41 39.31 -39.38
CA LYS A 140 -39.56 40.13 -39.03
C LYS A 140 -39.16 41.60 -39.19
N ASN A 141 -40.05 42.36 -39.83
CA ASN A 141 -39.94 43.78 -40.14
C ASN A 141 -39.55 44.65 -38.93
#